data_AF-A0A1X7SHF5-F1
#
_entry.id   AF-A0A1X7SHF5-F1
#
_cell.length_a   1.000
_cell.length_b   1.000
_cell.length_c   1.000
_cell.angle_alpha   90.00
_cell.angle_beta   90.00
_cell.angle_gamma   90.00
#
_symmetry.space_group_name_H-M   'P 1'
#
loop_
_entity.id
_entity.type
_entity.pdbx_description
1 polymer ?
#
loop_
_entity_poly.entity_id
_entity_poly.type
_entity_poly.pdbx_seq_one_letter_code
_entity_poly.pdbx_strand_id
1 'polypeptide(L)'
;MYMYLVGKELTKAAVIKIFESSANQYRLIGTGLNVDVSDLMLIPGTASTNLNLVFQRWFDADRDVNLDTLLKLCDDFPDQLGKAKSSILAY
;
A
#
# COMPACT_ATOMS: atom_id res chain seq x y z
N MET A 1 -10.10 -0.54 20.81
CA MET A 1 -10.77 -1.74 20.30
C MET A 1 -11.36 -1.38 18.96
N TYR A 2 -10.64 -1.66 17.87
CA TYR A 2 -11.15 -1.41 16.52
C TYR A 2 -11.98 -2.63 16.11
N MET A 3 -13.24 -2.38 15.77
CA MET A 3 -14.23 -3.38 15.39
C MET A 3 -13.81 -4.00 14.05
N TYR A 4 -13.56 -5.31 14.03
CA TYR A 4 -13.20 -6.03 12.81
C TYR A 4 -14.33 -5.96 11.79
N LEU A 5 -14.08 -5.35 10.63
CA LEU A 5 -14.99 -5.41 9.48
C LEU A 5 -14.95 -6.82 8.90
N VAL A 6 -15.91 -7.65 9.28
CA VAL A 6 -16.18 -8.94 8.64
C VAL A 6 -16.69 -8.68 7.21
N GLY A 7 -15.96 -9.17 6.20
CA GLY A 7 -16.60 -9.62 4.96
C GLY A 7 -16.10 -9.08 3.62
N LYS A 8 -15.03 -8.27 3.55
CA LYS A 8 -14.46 -7.85 2.26
C LYS A 8 -13.01 -8.32 2.13
N GLU A 9 -12.79 -9.27 1.24
CA GLU A 9 -11.45 -9.68 0.85
C GLU A 9 -10.69 -8.45 0.33
N LEU A 10 -9.53 -8.18 0.90
CA LEU A 10 -8.69 -7.07 0.47
C LEU A 10 -8.14 -7.40 -0.91
N THR A 11 -8.62 -6.71 -1.94
CA THR A 11 -8.14 -6.93 -3.32
C THR A 11 -7.02 -5.98 -3.67
N LYS A 12 -6.08 -6.42 -4.51
CA LYS A 12 -5.02 -5.57 -5.06
C LYS A 12 -5.57 -4.29 -5.71
N ALA A 13 -6.70 -4.39 -6.43
CA ALA A 13 -7.35 -3.25 -7.05
C ALA A 13 -7.83 -2.21 -6.02
N ALA A 14 -8.37 -2.67 -4.87
CA ALA A 14 -8.76 -1.78 -3.78
C ALA A 14 -7.53 -1.08 -3.19
N VAL A 15 -6.45 -1.82 -2.93
CA VAL A 15 -5.21 -1.27 -2.37
C VAL A 15 -4.57 -0.24 -3.30
N ILE A 16 -4.50 -0.52 -4.60
CA ILE A 16 -4.00 0.45 -5.60
C ILE A 16 -4.80 1.76 -5.53
N LYS A 17 -6.13 1.68 -5.46
CA LYS A 17 -7.00 2.86 -5.38
C LYS A 17 -6.80 3.65 -4.09
N ILE A 18 -6.64 2.96 -2.96
CA ILE A 18 -6.38 3.59 -1.65
C ILE A 18 -5.06 4.39 -1.68
N PHE A 19 -4.03 3.85 -2.33
CA PHE A 19 -2.69 4.43 -2.35
C PHE A 19 -2.36 5.25 -3.61
N GLU A 20 -3.31 5.44 -4.53
CA GLU A 20 -3.09 6.13 -5.81
C GLU A 20 -2.49 7.54 -5.61
N SER A 21 -3.02 8.30 -4.65
CA SER A 21 -2.50 9.65 -4.34
C SER A 21 -1.08 9.66 -3.77
N SER A 22 -0.59 8.50 -3.33
CA SER A 22 0.74 8.26 -2.79
C SER A 22 1.63 7.45 -3.75
N ALA A 23 1.29 7.35 -5.04
CA ALA A 23 2.08 6.58 -6.02
C ALA A 23 3.56 6.97 -6.09
N ASN A 24 3.88 8.26 -5.89
CA ASN A 24 5.27 8.73 -5.84
C ASN A 24 6.06 8.17 -4.64
N GLN A 25 5.39 7.57 -3.66
CA GLN A 25 5.97 6.95 -2.47
C GLN A 25 6.16 5.43 -2.63
N TYR A 26 6.08 4.87 -3.85
CA TYR A 26 6.14 3.43 -4.08
C TYR A 26 7.35 2.73 -3.43
N ARG A 27 8.53 3.38 -3.37
CA ARG A 27 9.71 2.79 -2.71
C ARG A 27 9.55 2.72 -1.19
N LEU A 28 9.00 3.78 -0.58
CA LEU A 28 8.71 3.82 0.85
C LEU A 28 7.67 2.76 1.20
N ILE A 29 6.57 2.70 0.43
CA ILE A 29 5.51 1.72 0.59
C ILE A 29 6.07 0.30 0.45
N GLY A 30 6.83 0.02 -0.62
CA GLY A 30 7.40 -1.30 -0.84
C GLY A 30 8.38 -1.73 0.25
N THR A 31 9.25 -0.82 0.70
CA THR A 31 10.17 -1.09 1.81
C THR A 31 9.41 -1.38 3.10
N GLY A 32 8.38 -0.58 3.43
CA GLY A 32 7.57 -0.80 4.62
C GLY A 32 6.73 -2.09 4.57
N LEU A 33 6.39 -2.57 3.37
CA LEU A 33 5.75 -3.88 3.14
C LEU A 33 6.76 -5.03 2.97
N ASN A 34 8.05 -4.78 3.18
CA ASN A 34 9.13 -5.74 3.01
C ASN A 34 9.16 -6.42 1.62
N VAL A 35 8.90 -5.61 0.58
CA VAL A 35 8.96 -5.98 -0.82
C VAL A 35 10.22 -5.38 -1.44
N ASP A 36 10.93 -6.16 -2.26
CA ASP A 36 12.06 -5.65 -3.02
C ASP A 36 11.60 -4.58 -4.02
N VAL A 37 12.25 -3.42 -3.99
CA VAL A 37 12.03 -2.26 -4.87
C VAL A 37 13.31 -1.78 -5.55
N SER A 38 14.40 -2.53 -5.40
CA SER A 38 15.73 -2.13 -5.86
C SER A 38 15.79 -1.93 -7.38
N ASP A 39 15.04 -2.75 -8.12
CA ASP A 39 14.93 -2.73 -9.57
C ASP A 39 13.96 -1.66 -10.12
N LEU A 40 13.11 -1.06 -9.27
CA LEU A 40 12.07 -0.13 -9.71
C LEU A 40 12.61 1.29 -9.90
N MET A 41 12.92 1.70 -11.13
CA MET A 41 13.49 3.02 -11.40
C MET A 41 12.47 4.16 -11.31
N LEU A 42 12.88 5.30 -10.75
CA LEU A 42 12.09 6.52 -10.73
C LEU A 42 12.24 7.25 -12.07
N ILE A 43 11.44 6.86 -13.05
CA ILE A 43 11.34 7.54 -14.35
C ILE A 43 10.07 8.42 -14.34
N PRO A 44 10.10 9.66 -14.87
CA PRO A 44 8.90 10.48 -14.99
C PRO A 44 7.72 9.71 -15.60
N GLY A 45 6.56 9.77 -14.95
CA GLY A 45 5.33 9.09 -15.39
C GLY A 45 5.20 7.62 -15.00
N THR A 46 6.19 7.00 -14.33
CA THR A 46 6.13 5.56 -13.97
C THR A 46 5.65 5.27 -12.55
N ALA A 47 5.40 6.28 -11.73
CA ALA A 47 5.09 6.11 -10.30
C ALA A 47 3.91 5.16 -10.04
N SER A 48 2.79 5.32 -10.78
CA SER A 48 1.62 4.44 -10.63
C SER A 48 1.92 3.01 -11.06
N THR A 49 2.70 2.81 -12.13
CA THR A 49 3.13 1.48 -12.57
C THR A 49 4.02 0.81 -11.52
N ASN A 50 4.96 1.55 -10.93
CA ASN A 50 5.82 1.03 -9.88
C ASN A 50 5.04 0.70 -8.60
N LEU A 51 4.06 1.54 -8.22
CA LEU A 51 3.16 1.23 -7.10
C LEU A 51 2.37 -0.06 -7.36
N ASN A 52 1.86 -0.26 -8.59
CA ASN A 52 1.17 -1.49 -8.96
C ASN A 52 2.08 -2.71 -8.84
N LEU A 53 3.34 -2.61 -9.25
CA LEU A 53 4.34 -3.69 -9.11
C LEU A 53 4.64 -4.01 -7.65
N VAL A 54 4.75 -2.98 -6.80
CA VAL A 54 4.93 -3.17 -5.35
C VAL A 54 3.78 -3.97 -4.75
N PHE A 55 2.53 -3.59 -5.03
CA PHE A 55 1.38 -4.34 -4.51
C PHE A 55 1.24 -5.71 -5.15
N GLN A 56 1.58 -5.88 -6.43
CA GLN A 56 1.66 -7.21 -7.05
C GLN A 56 2.58 -8.12 -6.26
N ARG A 57 3.82 -7.68 -6.01
CA ARG A 57 4.81 -8.45 -5.23
C ARG A 57 4.38 -8.72 -3.80
N TRP A 58 3.73 -7.74 -3.15
CA TRP A 58 3.21 -7.92 -1.80
C TRP A 58 2.13 -9.00 -1.73
N PHE A 59 1.18 -8.96 -2.67
CA PHE A 59 0.13 -10.00 -2.79
C PHE A 59 0.72 -11.36 -3.16
N ASP A 60 1.68 -11.42 -4.09
CA ASP A 60 2.34 -12.67 -4.49
C ASP A 60 3.18 -13.29 -3.36
N ALA A 61 3.70 -12.46 -2.46
CA ALA A 61 4.43 -12.93 -1.29
C ALA A 61 3.52 -13.59 -0.23
N ASP A 62 2.20 -13.37 -0.32
CA ASP A 62 1.13 -13.91 0.54
C ASP A 62 1.44 -13.85 2.05
N ARG A 63 2.12 -12.77 2.46
CA ARG A 63 2.53 -12.53 3.84
C ARG A 63 1.84 -11.29 4.38
N ASP A 64 1.01 -11.49 5.39
CA ASP A 64 0.31 -10.43 6.13
C ASP A 64 -0.48 -9.46 5.23
N VAL A 65 -1.09 -9.99 4.16
CA VAL A 65 -1.92 -9.24 3.21
C VAL A 65 -3.27 -8.90 3.86
N ASN A 66 -3.29 -7.83 4.66
CA ASN A 66 -4.48 -7.39 5.38
C ASN A 66 -4.44 -5.87 5.64
N LEU A 67 -5.58 -5.33 6.07
CA LEU A 67 -5.73 -3.90 6.37
C LEU A 67 -4.89 -3.45 7.57
N ASP A 68 -4.66 -4.31 8.57
CA ASP A 68 -3.88 -3.96 9.76
C ASP A 68 -2.42 -3.66 9.40
N THR A 69 -1.83 -4.42 8.46
CA THR A 69 -0.50 -4.15 7.92
C THR A 69 -0.44 -2.80 7.22
N LEU A 70 -1.45 -2.46 6.41
CA LEU A 70 -1.52 -1.17 5.72
C LEU A 70 -1.76 0.00 6.68
N LEU A 71 -2.55 -0.20 7.75
CA LEU A 71 -2.76 0.80 8.79
C LEU A 71 -1.46 1.09 9.56
N LYS A 72 -0.72 0.05 9.95
CA LYS A 72 0.59 0.20 10.59
C LYS A 72 1.57 0.95 9.69
N LEU A 73 1.63 0.61 8.40
CA LEU A 73 2.44 1.34 7.42
C LEU A 73 2.08 2.83 7.39
N CYS A 74 0.80 3.16 7.38
CA CYS A 74 0.33 4.54 7.44
C CYS A 74 0.68 5.25 8.75
N ASP A 75 0.68 4.53 9.89
CA ASP A 75 1.06 5.06 11.20
C ASP A 75 2.57 5.35 11.29
N ASP A 76 3.40 4.55 10.63
CA ASP A 76 4.85 4.75 10.57
C ASP A 76 5.25 5.95 9.67
N PHE A 77 4.41 6.30 8.68
CA PHE A 77 4.67 7.36 7.71
C PHE A 77 3.47 8.31 7.53
N PRO A 78 3.02 9.01 8.58
CA PRO A 78 1.78 9.77 8.57
C PRO A 78 1.80 10.95 7.59
N ASP A 79 2.95 11.59 7.38
CA ASP A 79 3.07 12.74 6.47
C ASP A 79 2.95 12.32 5.00
N GLN A 80 3.44 11.13 4.65
CA GLN A 80 3.45 10.60 3.29
C GLN A 80 2.16 9.83 2.96
N LEU A 81 1.58 9.16 3.96
CA LEU A 81 0.51 8.18 3.79
C LEU A 81 -0.78 8.53 4.54
N GLY A 82 -0.89 9.72 5.13
CA GLY A 82 -2.08 10.12 5.89
C GLY A 82 -3.39 10.06 5.08
N LYS A 83 -3.35 10.40 3.78
CA LYS A 83 -4.53 10.26 2.89
C LYS A 83 -4.92 8.80 2.70
N ALA A 84 -3.95 7.92 2.47
CA ALA A 84 -4.19 6.48 2.35
C ALA A 84 -4.78 5.91 3.64
N LYS A 85 -4.31 6.36 4.81
CA LYS A 85 -4.87 6.00 6.11
C LYS A 85 -6.36 6.35 6.20
N SER A 86 -6.71 7.59 5.86
CA SER A 86 -8.12 8.02 5.84
C SER A 86 -8.96 7.19 4.88
N SER A 87 -8.40 6.81 3.72
CA SER A 87 -9.09 5.92 2.77
C SER A 87 -9.28 4.50 3.29
N ILE A 88 -8.32 3.94 4.05
CA ILE A 88 -8.46 2.63 4.70
C ILE A 88 -9.55 2.67 5.78
N LEU A 89 -9.57 3.71 6.62
CA LEU A 89 -10.55 3.85 7.69
C LEU A 89 -12.00 4.05 7.18
N ALA A 90 -12.17 4.36 5.89
CA ALA A 90 -13.46 4.53 5.23
C ALA A 90 -13.85 3.35 4.31
N TYR A 91 -13.03 2.30 4.22
CA TYR A 91 -13.19 1.15 3.31
C TYR A 91 -14.10 0.06 3.87
#